data_AF-A0A523PXV7-F1
#
_entry.id   AF-A0A523PXV7-F1
#
_cell.length_a   1.000
_cell.length_b   1.000
_cell.length_c   1.000
_cell.angle_alpha   90.00
_cell.angle_beta   90.00
_cell.angle_gamma   90.00
#
_symmetry.space_group_name_H-M   'P 1'
#
loop_
_entity.id
_entity.type
_entity.pdbx_description
1 polymer ?
#
loop_
_entity_poly.entity_id
_entity_poly.type
_entity_poly.pdbx_seq_one_letter_code
_entity_poly.pdbx_strand_id
1 'polypeptide(L)'
;MKNIFLAIVILLGLTSCNGQKLSTNEKKLIEEIGLPEEIALKIKKYSTSKYELNNGNPDRALLYENIDSLKTYSNTQPLALKINAKSNNATKIVAEFGDILFEKNIIIYKSAENYGNSDDVITILKSKNKFEPLLFEATNAVNYNIYTPQIIERLKLWDSLYGIKLTGAGMDFVSGEFIKKPNDISKFSQEMYEFCPDIVDQGVGDVKALEKSIQESNDFFLWWD
;
A
#
# COMPACT_ATOMS: atom_id res chain seq x y z
N MET A 1 -13.53 8.54 65.98
CA MET A 1 -13.81 8.52 64.53
C MET A 1 -12.81 9.46 63.85
N LYS A 2 -11.74 8.90 63.26
CA LYS A 2 -10.68 9.65 62.57
C LYS A 2 -11.08 9.76 61.09
N ASN A 3 -11.39 10.96 60.62
CA ASN A 3 -11.64 11.22 59.20
C ASN A 3 -10.30 11.35 58.47
N ILE A 4 -10.00 10.36 57.63
CA ILE A 4 -8.87 10.37 56.70
C ILE A 4 -9.36 11.04 55.42
N PHE A 5 -8.80 12.21 55.10
CA PHE A 5 -8.96 12.86 53.80
C PHE A 5 -7.94 12.24 52.84
N LEU A 6 -8.41 11.45 51.87
CA LEU A 6 -7.59 10.91 50.79
C LEU A 6 -7.73 11.84 49.57
N ALA A 7 -6.74 12.70 49.33
CA ALA A 7 -6.68 13.51 48.12
C ALA A 7 -6.11 12.64 46.98
N ILE A 8 -6.99 12.17 46.10
CA ILE A 8 -6.60 11.51 44.85
C ILE A 8 -6.24 12.62 43.86
N VAL A 9 -4.95 12.79 43.61
CA VAL A 9 -4.44 13.63 42.52
C VAL A 9 -4.70 12.90 41.21
N ILE A 10 -5.73 13.33 40.49
CA ILE A 10 -6.00 12.89 39.12
C ILE A 10 -4.92 13.54 38.24
N LEU A 11 -3.90 12.74 37.88
CA LEU A 11 -2.93 13.10 36.87
C LEU A 11 -3.63 13.05 35.50
N LEU A 12 -4.27 14.15 35.11
CA LEU A 12 -4.73 14.34 33.74
C LEU A 12 -3.49 14.41 32.84
N GLY A 13 -3.17 13.29 32.20
CA GLY A 13 -2.22 13.24 31.10
C GLY A 13 -2.73 14.12 29.98
N LEU A 14 -2.22 15.36 29.92
CA LEU A 14 -2.30 16.21 28.74
C LEU A 14 -1.53 15.50 27.63
N THR A 15 -2.23 14.71 26.82
CA THR A 15 -1.72 14.31 25.51
C THR A 15 -1.60 15.60 24.71
N SER A 16 -0.38 16.14 24.67
CA SER A 16 -0.02 17.24 23.80
C SER A 16 -0.33 16.81 22.37
N CYS A 17 -1.46 17.27 21.84
CA CYS A 17 -1.71 17.30 20.40
C CYS A 17 -0.77 18.35 19.80
N ASN A 18 0.53 18.07 19.81
CA ASN A 18 1.50 18.79 19.00
C ASN A 18 1.31 18.30 17.56
N GLY A 19 0.24 18.76 16.92
CA GLY A 19 -0.07 18.40 15.54
C GLY A 19 1.14 18.75 14.68
N GLN A 20 1.72 17.75 14.02
CA GLN A 20 2.83 17.96 13.10
C GLN A 20 2.37 18.95 12.01
N LYS A 21 3.05 20.09 11.89
CA LYS A 21 2.80 21.10 10.85
C LYS A 21 3.54 20.72 9.57
N LEU A 22 2.97 21.06 8.42
CA LEU A 22 3.66 20.96 7.14
C LEU A 22 4.68 22.10 7.00
N SER A 23 5.90 21.76 6.61
CA SER A 23 6.89 22.75 6.17
C SER A 23 6.49 23.40 4.84
N THR A 24 7.11 24.54 4.51
CA THR A 24 6.91 25.22 3.22
C THR A 24 7.20 24.30 2.03
N ASN A 25 8.19 23.42 2.13
CA ASN A 25 8.52 22.46 1.08
C ASN A 25 7.44 21.38 0.96
N GLU A 26 6.98 20.81 2.08
CA GLU A 26 5.89 19.82 2.06
C GLU A 26 4.62 20.42 1.43
N LYS A 27 4.29 21.69 1.72
CA LYS A 27 3.14 22.38 1.11
C LYS A 27 3.24 22.44 -0.42
N LYS A 28 4.42 22.75 -0.95
CA LYS A 28 4.65 22.75 -2.41
C LYS A 28 4.50 21.36 -3.01
N LEU A 29 5.08 20.34 -2.38
CA LEU A 29 5.01 18.95 -2.84
C LEU A 29 3.57 18.43 -2.92
N ILE A 30 2.76 18.68 -1.88
CA ILE A 30 1.36 18.23 -1.88
C ILE A 30 0.52 18.98 -2.91
N GLU A 31 0.83 20.26 -3.18
CA GLU A 31 0.16 21.06 -4.21
C GLU A 31 0.44 20.50 -5.61
N GLU A 32 1.69 20.11 -5.91
CA GLU A 32 2.09 19.53 -7.20
C GLU A 32 1.32 18.23 -7.53
N ILE A 33 1.12 17.37 -6.53
CA ILE A 33 0.35 16.13 -6.71
C ILE A 33 -1.17 16.32 -6.57
N GLY A 34 -1.62 17.49 -6.11
CA GLY A 34 -3.04 17.78 -5.87
C GLY A 34 -3.60 17.16 -4.59
N LEU A 35 -2.75 16.80 -3.62
CA LEU A 35 -3.16 16.26 -2.32
C LEU A 35 -3.71 17.40 -1.43
N PRO A 36 -5.00 17.36 -1.01
CA PRO A 36 -5.57 18.42 -0.19
C PRO A 36 -4.82 18.61 1.14
N GLU A 37 -4.52 19.86 1.50
CA GLU A 37 -3.73 20.19 2.71
C GLU A 37 -4.34 19.60 3.99
N GLU A 38 -5.67 19.60 4.09
CA GLU A 38 -6.38 19.02 5.23
C GLU A 38 -6.16 17.50 5.36
N ILE A 39 -6.09 16.78 4.24
CA ILE A 39 -5.83 15.33 4.23
C ILE A 39 -4.36 15.09 4.49
N ALA A 40 -3.47 15.88 3.88
CA ALA A 40 -2.04 15.79 4.12
C ALA A 40 -1.68 15.96 5.61
N LEU A 41 -2.33 16.90 6.32
CA LEU A 41 -2.16 17.09 7.76
C LEU A 41 -2.66 15.89 8.58
N LYS A 42 -3.77 15.26 8.18
CA LYS A 42 -4.30 14.05 8.84
C LYS A 42 -3.37 12.85 8.67
N ILE A 43 -2.87 12.60 7.47
CA ILE A 43 -1.87 11.56 7.18
C ILE A 43 -0.60 11.83 7.99
N LYS A 44 -0.13 13.08 7.98
CA LYS A 44 1.08 13.52 8.68
C LYS A 44 1.03 13.22 10.19
N LYS A 45 -0.15 13.34 10.83
CA LYS A 45 -0.34 13.01 12.25
C LYS A 45 0.06 11.57 12.61
N TYR A 46 -0.10 10.63 11.68
CA TYR A 46 0.23 9.21 11.85
C TYR A 46 1.64 8.85 11.36
N SER A 47 2.31 9.80 10.72
CA SER A 47 3.58 9.60 10.02
C SER A 47 4.78 9.89 10.91
N THR A 48 5.89 9.22 10.60
CA THR A 48 7.18 9.38 11.28
C THR A 48 8.18 10.22 10.49
N SER A 49 7.92 10.46 9.19
CA SER A 49 8.77 11.27 8.32
C SER A 49 8.04 12.46 7.68
N LYS A 50 8.77 13.24 6.87
CA LYS A 50 8.23 14.30 6.01
C LYS A 50 7.77 13.72 4.68
N TYR A 51 6.89 14.46 4.01
CA TYR A 51 6.63 14.18 2.60
C TYR A 51 7.89 14.46 1.82
N GLU A 52 8.28 13.49 1.01
CA GLU A 52 9.42 13.55 0.11
C GLU A 52 8.97 13.12 -1.28
N LEU A 53 9.65 13.60 -2.32
CA LEU A 53 9.42 13.08 -3.67
C LEU A 53 9.72 11.59 -3.71
N ASN A 54 8.84 10.83 -4.36
CA ASN A 54 9.10 9.45 -4.72
C ASN A 54 9.24 9.36 -6.25
N ASN A 55 10.33 8.77 -6.71
CA ASN A 55 10.60 8.58 -8.14
C ASN A 55 10.27 7.16 -8.61
N GLY A 56 9.71 6.32 -7.74
CA GLY A 56 9.42 4.91 -8.01
C GLY A 56 10.69 4.07 -8.04
N ASN A 57 10.52 2.78 -8.34
CA ASN A 57 11.63 1.85 -8.41
C ASN A 57 12.55 2.21 -9.61
N PRO A 58 13.87 2.34 -9.41
CA PRO A 58 14.81 2.61 -10.51
C PRO A 58 14.80 1.53 -11.59
N ASP A 59 14.49 0.28 -11.23
CA ASP A 59 14.50 -0.86 -12.15
C ASP A 59 13.28 -0.91 -13.06
N ARG A 60 12.34 0.04 -12.95
CA ARG A 60 11.19 0.16 -13.86
C ARG A 60 11.59 0.25 -15.33
N ALA A 61 12.81 0.70 -15.63
CA ALA A 61 13.33 0.73 -16.99
C ALA A 61 13.39 -0.67 -17.63
N LEU A 62 13.58 -1.71 -16.82
CA LEU A 62 13.65 -3.11 -17.25
C LEU A 62 12.28 -3.68 -17.63
N LEU A 63 11.18 -3.01 -17.29
CA LEU A 63 9.82 -3.47 -17.61
C LEU A 63 9.47 -3.33 -19.10
N TYR A 64 10.21 -2.50 -19.83
CA TYR A 64 9.84 -2.09 -21.18
C TYR A 64 10.71 -2.80 -22.20
N GLU A 65 10.06 -3.55 -23.10
CA GLU A 65 10.72 -4.34 -24.15
C GLU A 65 11.58 -3.51 -25.10
N ASN A 66 11.28 -2.21 -25.23
CA ASN A 66 12.02 -1.30 -26.07
C ASN A 66 12.08 0.12 -25.48
N ILE A 67 13.04 0.90 -25.98
CA ILE A 67 13.34 2.25 -25.50
C ILE A 67 12.19 3.24 -25.73
N ASP A 68 11.32 3.00 -26.72
CA ASP A 68 10.22 3.90 -27.04
C ASP A 68 9.06 3.72 -26.06
N SER A 69 8.74 2.49 -25.66
CA SER A 69 7.80 2.20 -24.58
C SER A 69 8.29 2.78 -23.25
N LEU A 70 9.59 2.64 -22.95
CA LEU A 70 10.21 3.27 -21.78
C LEU A 70 10.08 4.80 -21.84
N LYS A 71 10.49 5.43 -22.93
CA LYS A 71 10.41 6.89 -23.11
C LYS A 71 8.98 7.39 -22.98
N THR A 72 8.01 6.67 -23.55
CA THR A 72 6.59 7.03 -23.45
C THR A 72 6.15 7.08 -22.00
N TYR A 73 6.43 6.02 -21.23
CA TYR A 73 6.09 5.99 -19.81
C TYR A 73 6.87 7.04 -19.00
N SER A 74 8.18 7.19 -19.23
CA SER A 74 9.01 8.18 -18.53
C SER A 74 8.51 9.61 -18.73
N ASN A 75 8.01 9.94 -19.93
CA ASN A 75 7.43 11.26 -20.22
C ASN A 75 6.08 11.49 -19.54
N THR A 76 5.38 10.40 -19.21
CA THR A 76 4.07 10.44 -18.55
C THR A 76 4.12 9.92 -17.12
N GLN A 77 5.32 9.78 -16.53
CA GLN A 77 5.46 9.17 -15.23
C GLN A 77 4.66 9.99 -14.20
N PRO A 78 3.76 9.36 -13.44
CA PRO A 78 2.97 10.06 -12.44
C PRO A 78 3.87 10.66 -11.36
N LEU A 79 3.51 11.85 -10.91
CA LEU A 79 4.14 12.47 -9.74
C LEU A 79 3.73 11.69 -8.49
N ALA A 80 4.68 11.47 -7.58
CA ALA A 80 4.41 10.75 -6.34
C ALA A 80 5.20 11.34 -5.17
N LEU A 81 4.63 11.18 -3.98
CA LEU A 81 5.27 11.43 -2.72
C LEU A 81 5.42 10.13 -1.93
N LYS A 82 6.41 10.08 -1.05
CA LYS A 82 6.53 9.05 -0.03
C LYS A 82 6.51 9.64 1.37
N ILE A 83 6.06 8.84 2.32
CA ILE A 83 6.10 9.11 3.74
C ILE A 83 6.23 7.79 4.51
N ASN A 84 6.84 7.84 5.69
CA ASN A 84 7.04 6.67 6.53
C ASN A 84 6.05 6.69 7.70
N ALA A 85 5.64 5.51 8.14
CA ALA A 85 4.84 5.35 9.35
C ALA A 85 5.10 3.99 10.02
N LYS A 86 4.82 3.89 11.32
CA LYS A 86 4.77 2.59 12.00
C LYS A 86 3.72 1.69 11.35
N SER A 87 3.94 0.38 11.31
CA SER A 87 3.10 -0.53 10.51
C SER A 87 1.59 -0.40 10.75
N ASN A 88 1.13 -0.38 12.01
CA ASN A 88 -0.30 -0.17 12.32
C ASN A 88 -0.83 1.18 11.81
N ASN A 89 0.00 2.23 11.85
CA ASN A 89 -0.36 3.54 11.31
C ASN A 89 -0.38 3.55 9.78
N ALA A 90 0.55 2.83 9.12
CA ALA A 90 0.58 2.72 7.66
C ALA A 90 -0.67 2.03 7.12
N THR A 91 -1.04 0.88 7.70
CA THR A 91 -2.29 0.19 7.39
C THR A 91 -3.49 1.12 7.61
N LYS A 92 -3.52 1.84 8.74
CA LYS A 92 -4.59 2.80 9.03
C LYS A 92 -4.68 3.93 7.99
N ILE A 93 -3.55 4.52 7.62
CA ILE A 93 -3.48 5.60 6.62
C ILE A 93 -4.06 5.12 5.29
N VAL A 94 -3.62 3.98 4.79
CA VAL A 94 -4.10 3.45 3.50
C VAL A 94 -5.60 3.13 3.56
N ALA A 95 -6.05 2.47 4.62
CA ALA A 95 -7.47 2.12 4.79
C ALA A 95 -8.38 3.37 4.91
N GLU A 96 -7.97 4.37 5.70
CA GLU A 96 -8.78 5.57 5.99
C GLU A 96 -8.84 6.53 4.79
N PHE A 97 -7.76 6.66 4.00
CA PHE A 97 -7.66 7.66 2.93
C PHE A 97 -7.73 7.10 1.52
N GLY A 98 -7.66 5.76 1.35
CA GLY A 98 -7.66 5.09 0.04
C GLY A 98 -8.77 5.57 -0.90
N ASP A 99 -10.03 5.41 -0.49
CA ASP A 99 -11.18 5.74 -1.35
C ASP A 99 -11.33 7.26 -1.55
N ILE A 100 -11.09 8.03 -0.49
CA ILE A 100 -11.17 9.51 -0.51
C ILE A 100 -10.16 10.10 -1.51
N LEU A 101 -8.95 9.54 -1.57
CA LEU A 101 -7.91 9.98 -2.48
C LEU A 101 -8.14 9.43 -3.90
N PHE A 102 -8.66 8.21 -4.03
CA PHE A 102 -8.96 7.64 -5.34
C PHE A 102 -9.96 8.49 -6.13
N GLU A 103 -11.00 9.01 -5.47
CA GLU A 103 -11.96 9.97 -6.07
C GLU A 103 -11.30 11.27 -6.56
N LYS A 104 -10.10 11.58 -6.08
CA LYS A 104 -9.30 12.76 -6.46
C LYS A 104 -8.19 12.43 -7.46
N ASN A 105 -8.21 11.25 -8.07
CA ASN A 105 -7.14 10.74 -8.95
C ASN A 105 -5.79 10.63 -8.23
N ILE A 106 -5.81 10.19 -6.96
CA ILE A 106 -4.63 9.91 -6.15
C ILE A 106 -4.76 8.49 -5.59
N ILE A 107 -3.75 7.67 -5.75
CA ILE A 107 -3.68 6.33 -5.17
C ILE A 107 -2.73 6.39 -3.99
N ILE A 108 -3.13 5.82 -2.85
CA ILE A 108 -2.29 5.66 -1.67
C ILE A 108 -2.14 4.19 -1.34
N TYR A 109 -0.91 3.73 -1.13
CA TYR A 109 -0.61 2.31 -0.88
C TYR A 109 0.70 2.16 -0.10
N LYS A 110 0.89 1.01 0.56
CA LYS A 110 2.18 0.65 1.16
C LYS A 110 3.15 0.21 0.04
N SER A 111 4.27 0.91 -0.10
CA SER A 111 5.31 0.57 -1.09
C SER A 111 6.49 -0.21 -0.50
N ALA A 112 6.55 -0.34 0.82
CA ALA A 112 7.41 -1.29 1.52
C ALA A 112 6.77 -1.70 2.84
N GLU A 113 6.68 -3.00 3.08
CA GLU A 113 6.22 -3.59 4.35
C GLU A 113 7.44 -4.12 5.10
N ASN A 114 7.75 -3.51 6.25
CA ASN A 114 8.93 -3.84 7.05
C ASN A 114 8.60 -4.74 8.25
N TYR A 115 7.35 -5.20 8.36
CA TYR A 115 6.88 -6.18 9.35
C TYR A 115 7.25 -5.83 10.81
N GLY A 116 7.26 -4.53 11.12
CA GLY A 116 7.62 -4.02 12.45
C GLY A 116 9.11 -3.94 12.74
N ASN A 117 9.99 -4.41 11.85
CA ASN A 117 11.45 -4.26 11.99
C ASN A 117 11.89 -2.81 11.79
N SER A 118 11.16 -2.06 10.96
CA SER A 118 11.32 -0.61 10.77
C SER A 118 9.97 0.03 10.39
N ASP A 119 9.98 1.31 10.01
CA ASP A 119 8.77 1.97 9.55
C ASP A 119 8.42 1.49 8.13
N ASP A 120 7.13 1.26 7.87
CA ASP A 120 6.64 0.98 6.52
C ASP A 120 6.72 2.28 5.67
N VAL A 121 6.83 2.11 4.36
CA VAL A 121 6.83 3.22 3.40
C VAL A 121 5.48 3.26 2.71
N ILE A 122 4.89 4.45 2.64
CA ILE A 122 3.61 4.72 1.99
C ILE A 122 3.89 5.63 0.80
N THR A 123 3.38 5.26 -0.36
CA THR A 123 3.43 6.08 -1.57
C THR A 123 2.06 6.70 -1.86
N ILE A 124 2.07 7.97 -2.21
CA ILE A 124 0.90 8.78 -2.61
C ILE A 124 1.14 9.23 -4.05
N LEU A 125 0.41 8.62 -4.97
CA LEU A 125 0.67 8.61 -6.40
C LEU A 125 -0.44 9.34 -7.16
N LYS A 126 -0.12 10.36 -7.95
CA LYS A 126 -1.09 11.08 -8.79
C LYS A 126 -1.45 10.23 -10.01
N SER A 127 -2.44 9.35 -9.86
CA SER A 127 -2.98 8.52 -10.92
C SER A 127 -4.42 8.10 -10.64
N LYS A 128 -5.15 7.78 -11.70
CA LYS A 128 -6.46 7.10 -11.64
C LYS A 128 -6.40 5.67 -12.17
N ASN A 129 -5.25 5.26 -12.70
CA ASN A 129 -5.04 3.91 -13.17
C ASN A 129 -4.75 3.03 -11.95
N LYS A 130 -5.72 2.19 -11.56
CA LYS A 130 -5.61 1.35 -10.37
C LYS A 130 -4.40 0.41 -10.35
N PHE A 131 -3.81 0.10 -11.51
CA PHE A 131 -2.63 -0.76 -11.63
C PHE A 131 -1.32 0.03 -11.82
N GLU A 132 -1.37 1.36 -11.78
CA GLU A 132 -0.19 2.22 -11.81
C GLU A 132 0.85 1.89 -10.72
N PRO A 133 0.46 1.51 -9.48
CA PRO A 133 1.44 1.13 -8.46
C PRO A 133 2.40 0.04 -8.92
N LEU A 134 1.93 -0.95 -9.69
CA LEU A 134 2.77 -2.05 -10.16
C LEU A 134 3.83 -1.58 -11.17
N LEU A 135 3.49 -0.63 -12.03
CA LEU A 135 4.42 -0.02 -12.98
C LEU A 135 5.40 0.92 -12.27
N PHE A 136 4.91 1.66 -11.28
CA PHE A 136 5.69 2.63 -10.53
C PHE A 136 6.74 1.96 -9.64
N GLU A 137 6.40 0.83 -9.02
CA GLU A 137 7.28 0.06 -8.13
C GLU A 137 8.04 -1.07 -8.84
N ALA A 138 7.78 -1.27 -10.13
CA ALA A 138 8.33 -2.35 -10.93
C ALA A 138 8.06 -3.74 -10.35
N THR A 139 6.84 -3.98 -9.88
CA THR A 139 6.41 -5.24 -9.26
C THR A 139 6.63 -6.41 -10.22
N ASN A 140 7.44 -7.39 -9.84
CA ASN A 140 7.78 -8.54 -10.67
C ASN A 140 8.04 -9.78 -9.82
N ALA A 141 8.19 -10.92 -10.51
CA ALA A 141 8.51 -12.22 -9.95
C ALA A 141 9.50 -12.92 -10.89
N VAL A 142 10.64 -12.28 -11.12
CA VAL A 142 11.65 -12.73 -12.11
C VAL A 142 12.13 -14.16 -11.85
N ASN A 143 12.16 -14.61 -10.59
CA ASN A 143 12.53 -15.97 -10.22
C ASN A 143 11.56 -17.02 -10.77
N TYR A 144 10.34 -16.60 -11.12
CA TYR A 144 9.28 -17.40 -11.73
C TYR A 144 9.07 -17.09 -13.21
N ASN A 145 9.94 -16.27 -13.84
CA ASN A 145 9.76 -15.73 -15.19
C ASN A 145 8.44 -14.97 -15.38
N ILE A 146 7.92 -14.36 -14.31
CA ILE A 146 6.71 -13.55 -14.31
C ILE A 146 7.13 -12.08 -14.18
N TYR A 147 6.70 -11.26 -15.14
CA TYR A 147 7.02 -9.83 -15.18
C TYR A 147 5.76 -8.99 -14.91
N THR A 148 5.95 -7.68 -14.69
CA THR A 148 4.86 -6.75 -14.35
C THR A 148 3.63 -6.84 -15.27
N PRO A 149 3.75 -6.96 -16.61
CA PRO A 149 2.58 -7.10 -17.47
C PRO A 149 1.71 -8.31 -17.14
N GLN A 150 2.31 -9.47 -16.87
CA GLN A 150 1.59 -10.70 -16.50
C GLN A 150 0.89 -10.56 -15.14
N ILE A 151 1.51 -9.87 -14.19
CA ILE A 151 0.88 -9.58 -12.88
C ILE A 151 -0.32 -8.65 -13.08
N ILE A 152 -0.18 -7.58 -13.88
CA ILE A 152 -1.29 -6.68 -14.21
C ILE A 152 -2.42 -7.43 -14.91
N GLU A 153 -2.12 -8.33 -15.85
CA GLU A 153 -3.14 -9.15 -16.53
C GLU A 153 -3.90 -10.05 -15.56
N ARG A 154 -3.20 -10.73 -14.65
CA ARG A 154 -3.82 -11.55 -13.61
C ARG A 154 -4.72 -10.71 -12.71
N LEU A 155 -4.24 -9.56 -12.24
CA LEU A 155 -5.04 -8.69 -11.38
C LEU A 155 -6.22 -8.05 -12.11
N LYS A 156 -6.11 -7.76 -13.42
CA LYS A 156 -7.26 -7.32 -14.24
C LYS A 156 -8.32 -8.40 -14.36
N LEU A 157 -7.92 -9.66 -14.52
CA LEU A 157 -8.84 -10.78 -14.53
C LEU A 157 -9.58 -10.87 -13.19
N TRP A 158 -8.86 -10.91 -12.07
CA TRP A 158 -9.48 -10.94 -10.75
C TRP A 158 -10.34 -9.72 -10.45
N ASP A 159 -9.92 -8.53 -10.86
CA ASP A 159 -10.72 -7.31 -10.74
C ASP A 159 -12.04 -7.40 -11.51
N SER A 160 -12.03 -8.00 -12.71
CA SER A 160 -13.26 -8.18 -13.49
C SER A 160 -14.26 -9.15 -12.84
N LEU A 161 -13.77 -10.15 -12.10
CA LEU A 161 -14.59 -11.17 -11.45
C LEU A 161 -15.07 -10.73 -10.06
N TYR A 162 -14.17 -10.13 -9.29
CA TYR A 162 -14.33 -9.93 -7.86
C TYR A 162 -14.27 -8.45 -7.45
N GLY A 163 -13.72 -7.59 -8.31
CA GLY A 163 -13.32 -6.24 -7.95
C GLY A 163 -12.11 -6.26 -7.01
N ILE A 164 -11.14 -5.40 -7.24
CA ILE A 164 -9.92 -5.27 -6.43
C ILE A 164 -9.73 -3.82 -5.99
N LYS A 165 -9.38 -3.64 -4.72
CA LYS A 165 -8.78 -2.43 -4.16
C LYS A 165 -7.36 -2.74 -3.70
N LEU A 166 -6.35 -2.12 -4.32
CA LEU A 166 -4.97 -2.30 -3.90
C LEU A 166 -4.69 -1.55 -2.60
N THR A 167 -3.97 -2.18 -1.68
CA THR A 167 -3.52 -1.61 -0.41
C THR A 167 -2.00 -1.58 -0.30
N GLY A 168 -1.30 -2.36 -1.11
CA GLY A 168 0.16 -2.36 -1.20
C GLY A 168 0.67 -2.85 -2.55
N ALA A 169 1.85 -2.36 -2.93
CA ALA A 169 2.61 -2.82 -4.08
C ALA A 169 4.08 -2.44 -3.86
N GLY A 170 4.99 -3.39 -3.96
CA GLY A 170 6.43 -3.16 -3.93
C GLY A 170 7.09 -3.81 -5.14
N MET A 171 8.42 -3.95 -5.09
CA MET A 171 9.17 -4.60 -6.17
C MET A 171 8.79 -6.07 -6.35
N ASP A 172 8.43 -6.74 -5.27
CA ASP A 172 8.30 -8.20 -5.16
C ASP A 172 6.98 -8.62 -4.50
N PHE A 173 6.08 -7.67 -4.23
CA PHE A 173 4.79 -7.96 -3.62
C PHE A 173 3.66 -7.07 -4.15
N VAL A 174 2.44 -7.57 -4.03
CA VAL A 174 1.20 -6.81 -4.22
C VAL A 174 0.13 -7.29 -3.25
N SER A 175 -0.61 -6.36 -2.66
CA SER A 175 -1.64 -6.66 -1.66
C SER A 175 -2.88 -5.81 -1.87
N GLY A 176 -4.02 -6.33 -1.44
CA GLY A 176 -5.29 -5.66 -1.64
C GLY A 176 -6.47 -6.42 -1.07
N GLU A 177 -7.66 -5.95 -1.40
CA GLU A 177 -8.93 -6.50 -0.96
C GLU A 177 -9.80 -6.81 -2.18
N PHE A 178 -10.50 -7.94 -2.14
CA PHE A 178 -11.58 -8.24 -3.07
C PHE A 178 -12.88 -7.56 -2.63
N ILE A 179 -13.55 -6.88 -3.57
CA ILE A 179 -14.87 -6.26 -3.29
C ILE A 179 -15.94 -7.35 -3.11
N LYS A 180 -15.83 -8.44 -3.86
CA LYS A 180 -16.68 -9.64 -3.77
C LYS A 180 -15.81 -10.85 -3.53
N LYS A 181 -16.11 -11.62 -2.48
CA LYS A 181 -15.39 -12.86 -2.18
C LYS A 181 -15.54 -13.89 -3.32
N PRO A 182 -14.49 -14.62 -3.70
CA PRO A 182 -14.60 -15.76 -4.60
C PRO A 182 -15.58 -16.81 -4.08
N ASN A 183 -16.47 -17.32 -4.93
CA ASN A 183 -17.47 -18.30 -4.53
C ASN A 183 -16.84 -19.66 -4.18
N ASP A 184 -15.83 -20.09 -4.95
CA ASP A 184 -15.08 -21.32 -4.72
C ASP A 184 -13.69 -20.96 -4.20
N ILE A 185 -13.60 -20.78 -2.88
CA ILE A 185 -12.36 -20.36 -2.22
C ILE A 185 -11.28 -21.41 -2.39
N SER A 186 -11.62 -22.71 -2.31
CA SER A 186 -10.63 -23.77 -2.46
C SER A 186 -9.97 -23.74 -3.84
N LYS A 187 -10.78 -23.59 -4.91
CA LYS A 187 -10.25 -23.41 -6.27
C LYS A 187 -9.44 -22.12 -6.40
N PHE A 188 -9.90 -21.03 -5.82
CA PHE A 188 -9.21 -19.75 -5.91
C PHE A 188 -7.87 -19.75 -5.15
N SER A 189 -7.79 -20.39 -3.99
CA SER A 189 -6.53 -20.58 -3.26
C SER A 189 -5.51 -21.39 -4.07
N GLN A 190 -5.98 -22.43 -4.77
CA GLN A 190 -5.11 -23.19 -5.67
C GLN A 190 -4.60 -22.32 -6.84
N GLU A 191 -5.48 -21.49 -7.43
CA GLU A 191 -5.09 -20.54 -8.48
C GLU A 191 -4.05 -19.51 -7.98
N MET A 192 -4.22 -18.99 -6.76
CA MET A 192 -3.26 -18.08 -6.15
C MET A 192 -1.91 -18.77 -5.90
N TYR A 193 -1.92 -19.99 -5.38
CA TYR A 193 -0.71 -20.77 -5.16
C TYR A 193 0.05 -21.06 -6.46
N GLU A 194 -0.66 -21.45 -7.53
CA GLU A 194 -0.05 -21.68 -8.85
C GLU A 194 0.58 -20.41 -9.44
N PHE A 195 0.00 -19.24 -9.16
CA PHE A 195 0.51 -17.96 -9.65
C PHE A 195 1.64 -17.39 -8.78
N CYS A 196 1.63 -17.67 -7.48
CA CYS A 196 2.57 -17.15 -6.51
C CYS A 196 2.85 -18.21 -5.43
N PRO A 197 3.74 -19.17 -5.72
CA PRO A 197 3.96 -20.32 -4.82
C PRO A 197 4.44 -19.94 -3.42
N ASP A 198 5.26 -18.88 -3.32
CA ASP A 198 5.89 -18.46 -2.07
C ASP A 198 4.91 -18.06 -0.97
N ILE A 199 3.71 -17.58 -1.31
CA ILE A 199 2.69 -17.26 -0.29
C ILE A 199 2.27 -18.49 0.51
N VAL A 200 2.52 -19.69 -0.02
CA VAL A 200 2.30 -20.98 0.64
C VAL A 200 3.62 -21.57 1.09
N ASP A 201 4.57 -21.79 0.17
CA ASP A 201 5.80 -22.55 0.43
C ASP A 201 6.70 -21.87 1.47
N GLN A 202 6.70 -20.53 1.49
CA GLN A 202 7.44 -19.70 2.45
C GLN A 202 6.52 -18.91 3.39
N GLY A 203 5.26 -18.70 2.99
CA GLY A 203 4.26 -17.95 3.75
C GLY A 203 3.45 -18.83 4.70
N VAL A 204 2.19 -19.08 4.36
CA VAL A 204 1.20 -19.67 5.28
C VAL A 204 1.38 -21.18 5.53
N GLY A 205 2.28 -21.83 4.79
CA GLY A 205 2.71 -23.22 5.00
C GLY A 205 1.96 -24.26 4.15
N ASP A 206 0.65 -24.12 3.95
CA ASP A 206 -0.11 -24.98 3.04
C ASP A 206 -1.34 -24.28 2.41
N VAL A 207 -1.87 -24.88 1.34
CA VAL A 207 -3.03 -24.32 0.59
C VAL A 207 -4.29 -24.26 1.46
N LYS A 208 -4.43 -25.12 2.49
CA LYS A 208 -5.58 -25.09 3.40
C LYS A 208 -5.50 -23.91 4.37
N ALA A 209 -4.32 -23.53 4.81
CA ALA A 209 -4.08 -22.31 5.57
C ALA A 209 -4.36 -21.06 4.71
N LEU A 210 -4.00 -21.08 3.43
CA LEU A 210 -4.35 -20.01 2.48
C LEU A 210 -5.87 -19.92 2.26
N GLU A 211 -6.55 -21.05 2.09
CA GLU A 211 -8.01 -21.10 2.00
C GLU A 211 -8.67 -20.50 3.24
N LYS A 212 -8.16 -20.83 4.43
CA LYS A 212 -8.65 -20.29 5.69
C LYS A 212 -8.44 -18.77 5.79
N SER A 213 -7.29 -18.23 5.38
CA SER A 213 -7.07 -16.79 5.43
C SER A 213 -8.04 -16.02 4.51
N ILE A 214 -8.27 -16.52 3.29
CA ILE A 214 -9.25 -15.94 2.34
C ILE A 214 -10.71 -16.16 2.81
N GLN A 215 -10.99 -17.17 3.63
CA GLN A 215 -12.30 -17.32 4.28
C GLN A 215 -12.52 -16.26 5.36
N GLU A 216 -11.50 -15.94 6.14
CA GLU A 216 -11.57 -15.03 7.28
C GLU A 216 -11.50 -13.55 6.88
N SER A 217 -10.82 -13.20 5.79
CA SER A 217 -10.77 -11.83 5.24
C SER A 217 -11.23 -11.76 3.78
N ASN A 218 -11.26 -10.57 3.19
CA ASN A 218 -11.36 -10.42 1.73
C ASN A 218 -10.00 -10.08 1.12
N ASP A 219 -8.93 -10.23 1.90
CA ASP A 219 -7.63 -9.71 1.55
C ASP A 219 -6.89 -10.72 0.67
N PHE A 220 -6.06 -10.22 -0.22
CA PHE A 220 -5.05 -11.01 -0.88
C PHE A 220 -3.68 -10.38 -0.68
N PHE A 221 -2.69 -11.26 -0.67
CA PHE A 221 -1.29 -10.92 -0.62
C PHE A 221 -0.57 -11.86 -1.58
N LEU A 222 0.21 -11.29 -2.49
CA LEU A 222 1.15 -12.00 -3.35
C LEU A 222 2.53 -11.46 -3.05
N TRP A 223 3.49 -12.35 -2.83
CA TRP A 223 4.89 -12.02 -2.59
C TRP A 223 5.74 -13.12 -3.20
N TRP A 224 6.77 -12.72 -3.93
CA TRP A 224 7.72 -13.63 -4.58
C TRP A 224 9.12 -13.33 -4.06
N ASP A 225 9.83 -14.34 -3.59
CA ASP A 225 11.23 -14.24 -3.11
C ASP A 225 12.22 -14.71 -4.17
#